data_AF-A0ABD4S057-F1
#
_entry.id   AF-A0ABD4S057-F1
#
_cell.length_a   1.000
_cell.length_b   1.000
_cell.length_c   1.000
_cell.angle_alpha   90.00
_cell.angle_beta   90.00
_cell.angle_gamma   90.00
#
_symmetry.space_group_name_H-M   'P 1'
#
loop_
_entity.id
_entity.type
_entity.pdbx_description
1 polymer ?
#
loop_
_entity_poly.entity_id
_entity_poly.type
_entity_poly.pdbx_seq_one_letter_code
_entity_poly.pdbx_strand_id
1 'polypeptide(L)' 'MEQRELNISFHKSGNGYTTTRLSLPINWVKELGISQDERKVIVTLEGGKIIIEKAENE' A
#
# COMPACT_ATOMS: atom_id res chain seq x y z
N MET A 1 -18.40 -0.37 -4.64
CA MET A 1 -17.43 0.62 -4.13
C MET A 1 -17.40 0.47 -2.63
N GLU A 2 -16.32 -0.09 -2.09
CA GLU A 2 -16.12 -0.22 -0.64
C GLU A 2 -15.09 0.83 -0.20
N GLN A 3 -15.38 1.56 0.88
CA GLN A 3 -14.45 2.53 1.47
C GLN A 3 -14.29 2.22 2.95
N ARG A 4 -13.07 2.38 3.47
CA ARG A 4 -12.77 2.25 4.89
C ARG A 4 -11.85 3.39 5.32
N GLU A 5 -12.11 3.93 6.51
CA GLU A 5 -11.19 4.85 7.17
C GLU A 5 -10.06 4.05 7.81
N LEU A 6 -8.82 4.38 7.46
CA LEU A 6 -7.61 3.70 7.94
C LEU A 6 -6.61 4.76 8.43
N ASN A 7 -5.82 4.37 9.41
CA ASN A 7 -4.74 5.21 9.93
C ASN A 7 -3.40 4.79 9.34
N ILE A 8 -2.58 5.75 8.95
CA ILE A 8 -1.19 5.51 8.58
C ILE A 8 -0.37 5.40 9.87
N SER A 9 0.38 4.31 9.97
CA SER A 9 1.33 4.11 11.07
C SER A 9 2.64 4.80 10.74
N PHE A 10 3.15 5.59 11.70
CA PHE A 10 4.44 6.26 11.60
C PHE A 10 5.42 5.59 12.54
N HIS A 11 6.52 5.10 12.00
CA HIS A 11 7.58 4.48 12.77
C HIS A 11 8.86 5.28 12.64
N LYS A 12 9.47 5.66 13.77
CA LYS A 12 10.79 6.28 13.79
C LYS A 12 11.85 5.19 13.94
N SER A 13 12.81 5.16 13.02
CA SER A 13 13.99 4.33 13.15
C SER A 13 14.98 4.99 14.11
N GLY A 14 15.84 4.20 14.75
CA GLY A 14 16.88 4.68 15.66
C GLY A 14 17.85 5.69 15.03
N ASN A 15 17.94 5.71 13.69
CA ASN A 15 18.76 6.64 12.92
C ASN A 15 18.02 7.93 12.52
N GLY A 16 16.86 8.23 13.13
CA GLY A 16 16.10 9.46 12.90
C GLY A 16 15.16 9.45 11.68
N TYR A 17 15.24 8.45 10.81
CA TYR A 17 14.33 8.30 9.68
C TYR A 17 12.92 7.91 10.12
N THR A 18 11.90 8.49 9.48
CA THR A 18 10.51 8.11 9.68
C THR A 18 10.04 7.27 8.50
N THR A 19 9.47 6.11 8.78
CA THR A 19 8.84 5.23 7.80
C THR A 19 7.34 5.19 8.04
N THR A 20 6.56 5.25 6.98
CA THR A 20 5.10 5.13 7.02
C THR A 20 4.65 3.78 6.51
N ARG A 21 3.63 3.20 7.15
CA ARG A 21 2.99 1.97 6.68
C ARG A 21 1.48 2.11 6.74
N LEU A 22 0.79 1.60 5.73
CA LEU A 22 -0.67 1.48 5.70
C LEU A 22 -1.01 -0.01 5.62
N SER A 23 -1.86 -0.48 6.53
CA SER A 23 -2.37 -1.85 6.50
C SER A 23 -3.63 -1.91 5.66
N LEU A 24 -3.52 -2.48 4.46
CA LEU A 24 -4.66 -2.70 3.58
C LEU A 24 -5.45 -3.95 4.01
N PRO A 25 -6.79 -3.96 3.87
CA PRO A 25 -7.59 -5.16 4.08
C PRO A 25 -7.11 -6.31 3.17
N ILE A 26 -6.93 -7.50 3.74
CA ILE A 26 -6.44 -8.67 3.00
C ILE A 26 -7.33 -9.04 1.81
N ASN A 27 -8.64 -8.78 1.90
CA ASN A 27 -9.59 -9.06 0.82
C ASN A 27 -9.30 -8.22 -0.43
N TRP A 28 -8.97 -6.93 -0.27
CA TRP A 28 -8.62 -6.05 -1.39
C TRP A 28 -7.28 -6.43 -2.02
N VAL A 29 -6.29 -6.78 -1.19
CA VAL A 29 -4.98 -7.24 -1.67
C VAL A 29 -5.13 -8.53 -2.51
N LYS A 30 -5.97 -9.47 -2.05
CA LYS A 30 -6.30 -10.69 -2.80
C LYS A 30 -7.07 -10.40 -4.10
N GLU A 31 -8.02 -9.46 -4.06
CA GLU A 31 -8.80 -9.05 -5.24
C GLU A 31 -7.91 -8.44 -6.33
N LEU A 32 -6.88 -7.68 -5.94
CA LEU A 32 -5.84 -7.17 -6.84
C LEU A 32 -4.85 -8.26 -7.33
N GLY A 33 -5.01 -9.51 -6.89
CA GLY A 33 -4.14 -10.62 -7.28
C GLY A 33 -2.72 -10.52 -6.73
N ILE A 34 -2.54 -9.81 -5.61
CA ILE A 34 -1.24 -9.63 -4.94
C ILE A 34 -1.07 -10.76 -3.92
N SER A 35 0.05 -11.47 -3.98
CA SER A 35 0.37 -12.58 -3.08
C SER A 35 1.68 -12.30 -2.31
N GLN A 36 2.11 -13.24 -1.46
CA GLN A 36 3.40 -13.10 -0.75
C GLN A 36 4.59 -13.15 -1.72
N ASP A 37 4.45 -13.92 -2.79
CA ASP A 37 5.42 -14.09 -3.87
C ASP A 37 5.32 -12.93 -4.88
N GLU A 38 4.10 -12.54 -5.27
CA GLU A 38 3.81 -11.45 -6.19
C GLU A 38 3.30 -10.20 -5.44
N ARG A 39 4.17 -9.63 -4.61
CA ARG A 39 3.83 -8.50 -3.72
C ARG A 39 4.15 -7.11 -4.27
N LYS A 40 4.63 -7.02 -5.51
CA LYS A 40 5.09 -5.77 -6.11
C LYS A 40 3.89 -4.95 -6.58
N VAL A 41 3.90 -3.66 -6.27
CA VAL A 41 2.85 -2.71 -6.62
C VAL A 41 3.46 -1.43 -7.16
N ILE A 42 2.70 -0.74 -7.99
CA ILE A 42 2.99 0.63 -8.42
C ILE A 42 2.13 1.56 -7.55
N VAL A 43 2.75 2.60 -7.01
CA VAL A 43 2.09 3.59 -6.16
C VAL A 43 2.27 4.95 -6.82
N THR A 44 1.16 5.56 -7.22
CA THR A 44 1.12 6.85 -7.91
C THR A 44 0.45 7.89 -7.02
N LEU A 45 1.04 9.09 -6.95
CA LEU A 45 0.43 10.26 -6.30
C LEU A 45 -0.06 11.23 -7.37
N GLU A 46 -1.37 11.31 -7.56
CA GLU A 46 -2.00 12.17 -8.56
C GLU A 46 -3.21 12.90 -7.97
N GLY A 47 -3.29 14.22 -8.14
CA GLY A 47 -4.44 15.02 -7.70
C GLY A 47 -4.75 14.91 -6.20
N GLY A 48 -3.73 14.69 -5.36
CA GLY A 48 -3.90 14.50 -3.91
C GLY A 48 -4.41 13.11 -3.50
N LYS A 49 -4.45 12.15 -4.43
CA LYS A 49 -4.82 10.75 -4.18
C LYS A 49 -3.62 9.84 -4.35
N ILE A 50 -3.53 8.82 -3.51
CA ILE A 50 -2.61 7.71 -3.69
C ILE A 50 -3.37 6.59 -4.38
N ILE A 51 -2.88 6.17 -5.54
CA ILE A 51 -3.43 5.08 -6.35
C ILE A 51 -2.43 3.92 -6.26
N ILE A 52 -2.93 2.71 -5.96
CA ILE A 52 -2.11 1.51 -5.80
C ILE A 52 -2.60 0.47 -6.80
N GLU A 53 -1.69 -0.03 -7.64
CA GLU A 53 -1.98 -0.99 -8.69
C GLU A 53 -1.00 -2.17 -8.61
N LYS A 54 -1.44 -3.37 -9.02
CA LYS A 54 -0.53 -4.53 -9.13
C LYS A 54 0.53 -4.18 -10.17
N ALA A 55 1.81 -4.39 -9.84
CA ALA A 55 2.86 -4.27 -10.83
C ALA A 55 2.79 -5.49 -11.75
N GLU A 56 2.69 -5.27 -13.06
CA GLU A 56 2.92 -6.34 -14.02
C GLU A 56 4.41 -6.70 -13.98
N ASN A 57 4.69 -7.99 -13.81
CA ASN A 57 6.04 -8.51 -14.02
C ASN A 57 6.21 -8.67 -15.53
N GLU A 58 7.17 -7.95 -16.11
CA GLU A 58 7.70 -8.25 -17.46
C GLU A 58 8.54 -9.53 -17.43
#